data_AF-A0A3E0Q5X6-F1
#
_entry.id   AF-A0A3E0Q5X6-F1
#
_cell.length_a   1.000
_cell.length_b   1.000
_cell.length_c   1.000
_cell.angle_alpha   90.00
_cell.angle_beta   90.00
_cell.angle_gamma   90.00
#
_symmetry.space_group_name_H-M   'P 1'
#
loop_
_entity.id
_entity.type
_entity.pdbx_description
1 polymer ?
#
loop_
_entity_poly.entity_id
_entity_poly.type
_entity_poly.pdbx_seq_one_letter_code
_entity_poly.pdbx_strand_id
1 'polypeptide(L)'
;MVARRTGANSHPAAVHAAGTNGRQHAGLRHPPRDAGPARDPRPGRGSALAAGGARGGGVGAVCVAVRAGGRAARSVVVARHAPGRSDVLERDAFSRHSAGRRTGGRAVKNPDLRRRRLRVAVSAGHGRTTGLAGKAGRCARAARRHAGVTSAVRLFVSEYVCSGAWPDAVLPESLAREGRAMLLAFLEDAARVPDCEVWTTWDERRCGRFPLPQVTCQTPCSPEAEWNLFQSLARQSDATYIIAPEIGNELTRRCRMVVERGRRSLNTAPDAIELCSDKLRLAERLIEAGIPTIDTALHDPQAASPYQFPVVLKPRFGAGSESVCLCEDDETLRRSAERLESSGLGDAVIQLFVDGDACSVAALFDEDGGCRSIFPVARQRLSADGRFLYLGGEIDARREVPRGVERMIFRIGKLIPGFRGYIGFDFVRPQCHSQDAILVEINPRLTTSYLGYRSLARSNLAESILRRKDGGNPIRWKPEAIEFSPDGLLTGLGSTEDIGLTRVAVPIRQDND
;
A
#
# COMPACT_ATOMS: atom_id res chain seq x y z
N MET A 1 37.41 12.46 63.72
CA MET A 1 36.81 13.64 64.36
C MET A 1 35.48 13.89 63.65
N VAL A 2 34.37 13.66 64.38
CA VAL A 2 32.98 14.16 64.23
C VAL A 2 32.36 14.32 62.82
N ALA A 3 31.16 13.87 62.44
CA ALA A 3 30.18 12.89 62.90
C ALA A 3 28.99 12.95 61.90
N ARG A 4 28.51 11.77 61.45
CA ARG A 4 27.08 11.34 61.39
C ARG A 4 26.09 12.15 60.53
N ARG A 5 25.03 11.63 59.90
CA ARG A 5 24.29 10.35 59.74
C ARG A 5 23.12 10.75 58.78
N THR A 6 22.41 9.96 57.98
CA THR A 6 21.69 8.66 58.07
C THR A 6 21.19 8.37 56.63
N GLY A 7 21.23 7.17 56.04
CA GLY A 7 20.43 5.96 56.35
C GLY A 7 19.03 6.06 55.71
N ALA A 8 18.46 5.10 54.96
CA ALA A 8 18.81 3.71 54.70
C ALA A 8 18.03 3.14 53.49
N ASN A 9 18.65 2.21 52.78
CA ASN A 9 18.03 1.17 51.93
C ASN A 9 17.54 0.01 52.81
N SER A 10 16.50 -0.73 52.38
CA SER A 10 16.54 -2.20 52.12
C SER A 10 15.15 -2.87 52.07
N HIS A 11 14.99 -3.75 51.06
CA HIS A 11 14.12 -4.94 50.95
C HIS A 11 14.37 -5.95 52.14
N PRO A 12 13.76 -7.17 52.27
CA PRO A 12 13.02 -8.03 51.31
C PRO A 12 11.91 -8.98 51.87
N ALA A 13 11.40 -9.85 50.97
CA ALA A 13 11.07 -11.28 51.14
C ALA A 13 9.69 -11.78 51.61
N ALA A 14 9.33 -12.92 51.01
CA ALA A 14 8.06 -13.66 51.01
C ALA A 14 7.89 -14.64 52.18
N VAL A 15 6.63 -15.03 52.50
CA VAL A 15 6.27 -16.26 53.23
C VAL A 15 4.87 -16.77 52.82
N HIS A 16 4.74 -18.09 52.67
CA HIS A 16 3.53 -18.93 52.53
C HIS A 16 2.60 -18.93 53.76
N ALA A 17 1.29 -19.18 53.59
CA ALA A 17 0.53 -20.19 54.36
C ALA A 17 -0.95 -20.29 53.94
N ALA A 18 -1.48 -21.51 54.07
CA ALA A 18 -2.82 -21.96 53.73
C ALA A 18 -3.91 -21.63 54.78
N GLY A 19 -5.18 -21.73 54.39
CA GLY A 19 -6.33 -21.70 55.29
C GLY A 19 -7.61 -22.24 54.62
N THR A 20 -8.14 -23.32 55.18
CA THR A 20 -9.24 -24.18 54.73
C THR A 20 -10.63 -23.77 55.27
N ASN A 21 -11.67 -24.44 54.73
CA ASN A 21 -13.08 -24.59 55.19
C ASN A 21 -14.09 -23.57 54.61
N GLY A 22 -15.24 -23.95 54.05
CA GLY A 22 -15.86 -25.24 53.81
C GLY A 22 -17.38 -25.10 53.64
N ARG A 23 -17.99 -25.98 52.82
CA ARG A 23 -19.37 -26.53 52.95
C ARG A 23 -20.56 -25.54 52.76
N GLN A 24 -21.64 -25.80 52.02
CA GLN A 24 -22.39 -27.04 51.71
C GLN A 24 -23.45 -26.80 50.59
N HIS A 25 -23.67 -27.85 49.77
CA HIS A 25 -24.92 -28.42 49.20
C HIS A 25 -25.99 -27.55 48.48
N ALA A 26 -26.83 -28.04 47.55
CA ALA A 26 -26.93 -29.20 46.65
C ALA A 26 -28.34 -29.15 45.99
N GLY A 27 -28.51 -29.78 44.81
CA GLY A 27 -29.82 -30.26 44.29
C GLY A 27 -30.17 -29.70 42.90
N LEU A 28 -29.80 -30.34 41.79
CA LEU A 28 -30.44 -31.49 41.11
C LEU A 28 -31.96 -31.35 40.87
N ARG A 29 -32.39 -31.27 39.60
CA ARG A 29 -33.22 -32.27 38.87
C ARG A 29 -33.75 -31.74 37.51
N HIS A 30 -33.49 -32.51 36.45
CA HIS A 30 -34.34 -32.72 35.26
C HIS A 30 -35.07 -34.07 35.42
N PRO A 31 -35.98 -34.54 34.53
CA PRO A 31 -37.00 -33.93 33.65
C PRO A 31 -38.40 -34.59 33.90
N PRO A 32 -39.38 -34.57 32.96
CA PRO A 32 -39.50 -35.71 32.03
C PRO A 32 -40.02 -35.37 30.60
N ARG A 33 -39.95 -36.39 29.71
CA ARG A 33 -40.50 -36.50 28.34
C ARG A 33 -41.97 -36.96 28.36
N ASP A 34 -42.76 -36.65 27.31
CA ASP A 34 -43.42 -37.67 26.46
C ASP A 34 -44.30 -37.14 25.30
N ALA A 35 -44.28 -37.90 24.20
CA ALA A 35 -45.29 -38.18 23.14
C ALA A 35 -45.87 -37.08 22.19
N GLY A 36 -45.74 -37.31 20.86
CA GLY A 36 -46.44 -36.59 19.75
C GLY A 36 -47.82 -37.18 19.40
N PRO A 37 -48.35 -37.17 18.14
CA PRO A 37 -48.07 -36.34 16.95
C PRO A 37 -49.35 -35.71 16.30
N ALA A 38 -49.18 -34.98 15.18
CA ALA A 38 -50.04 -34.97 13.96
C ALA A 38 -50.73 -33.65 13.48
N ARG A 39 -50.71 -33.52 12.14
CA ARG A 39 -51.66 -32.90 11.18
C ARG A 39 -51.39 -31.49 10.62
N ASP A 40 -50.90 -31.50 9.39
CA ASP A 40 -51.20 -30.58 8.26
C ASP A 40 -52.69 -30.68 7.87
N PRO A 41 -53.33 -29.60 7.36
CA PRO A 41 -53.70 -29.65 5.93
C PRO A 41 -53.63 -28.31 5.16
N ARG A 42 -52.90 -28.33 4.05
CA ARG A 42 -53.19 -27.91 2.65
C ARG A 42 -54.02 -26.63 2.30
N PRO A 43 -53.70 -25.98 1.15
CA PRO A 43 -54.26 -24.71 0.70
C PRO A 43 -55.50 -24.85 -0.23
N GLY A 44 -56.35 -23.82 -0.23
CA GLY A 44 -57.49 -23.67 -1.14
C GLY A 44 -57.10 -23.08 -2.49
N ARG A 45 -57.57 -23.74 -3.56
CA ARG A 45 -57.58 -23.26 -4.96
C ARG A 45 -58.82 -22.42 -5.22
N GLY A 46 -58.68 -21.40 -6.07
CA GLY A 46 -59.81 -20.68 -6.69
C GLY A 46 -59.39 -20.11 -8.05
N SER A 47 -59.98 -20.66 -9.11
CA SER A 47 -59.78 -20.40 -10.54
C SER A 47 -60.58 -19.21 -11.06
N ALA A 48 -60.08 -18.51 -12.10
CA ALA A 48 -60.93 -18.00 -13.18
C ALA A 48 -60.10 -17.68 -14.44
N LEU A 49 -60.63 -18.13 -15.58
CA LEU A 49 -60.15 -17.98 -16.96
C LEU A 49 -60.49 -16.59 -17.55
N ALA A 50 -59.70 -16.13 -18.52
CA ALA A 50 -60.20 -15.54 -19.76
C ALA A 50 -59.08 -15.45 -20.83
N ALA A 51 -59.47 -15.72 -22.07
CA ALA A 51 -58.62 -15.92 -23.24
C ALA A 51 -58.62 -14.73 -24.21
N GLY A 52 -57.65 -14.72 -25.13
CA GLY A 52 -57.56 -13.87 -26.33
C GLY A 52 -56.13 -13.34 -26.49
N GLY A 53 -55.41 -13.47 -27.60
CA GLY A 53 -55.72 -13.90 -28.95
C GLY A 53 -54.93 -13.04 -29.93
N ALA A 54 -54.06 -13.68 -30.72
CA ALA A 54 -53.62 -13.30 -32.07
C ALA A 54 -52.41 -12.35 -32.32
N ARG A 55 -51.48 -12.92 -33.10
CA ARG A 55 -50.64 -12.33 -34.20
C ARG A 55 -49.52 -11.37 -33.76
N GLY A 56 -48.26 -11.50 -34.19
CA GLY A 56 -47.66 -12.12 -35.37
C GLY A 56 -46.73 -11.08 -35.99
N GLY A 57 -45.42 -11.35 -36.05
CA GLY A 57 -44.44 -10.43 -36.63
C GLY A 57 -43.01 -10.84 -36.28
N GLY A 58 -42.42 -11.72 -37.08
CA GLY A 58 -41.02 -12.10 -36.98
C GLY A 58 -40.13 -11.14 -37.77
N VAL A 59 -38.91 -10.92 -37.27
CA VAL A 59 -37.73 -10.59 -38.09
C VAL A 59 -36.55 -11.32 -37.46
N GLY A 60 -35.84 -12.10 -38.28
CA GLY A 60 -34.92 -13.14 -37.85
C GLY A 60 -33.55 -12.64 -37.37
N ALA A 61 -32.92 -13.49 -36.55
CA ALA A 61 -31.49 -13.50 -36.34
C ALA A 61 -30.97 -14.92 -36.65
N VAL A 62 -29.94 -14.96 -37.49
CA VAL A 62 -29.25 -16.16 -37.99
C VAL A 62 -28.59 -16.89 -36.82
N CYS A 63 -28.93 -18.17 -36.64
CA CYS A 63 -28.29 -19.08 -35.69
C CYS A 63 -26.99 -19.65 -36.29
N VAL A 64 -25.89 -19.58 -35.53
CA VAL A 64 -24.86 -20.62 -35.53
C VAL A 64 -24.80 -21.16 -34.10
N ALA A 65 -25.02 -22.46 -33.98
CA ALA A 65 -25.26 -23.16 -32.73
C ALA A 65 -23.95 -23.50 -31.98
N VAL A 66 -23.99 -23.38 -30.65
CA VAL A 66 -23.20 -24.24 -29.75
C VAL A 66 -24.17 -24.83 -28.72
N ARG A 67 -24.13 -26.15 -28.58
CA ARG A 67 -25.11 -26.97 -27.85
C ARG A 67 -24.48 -27.43 -26.53
N ALA A 68 -25.04 -27.00 -25.41
CA ALA A 68 -25.05 -27.66 -24.10
C ALA A 68 -26.11 -26.90 -23.29
N GLY A 69 -27.24 -27.46 -22.85
CA GLY A 69 -27.40 -28.70 -22.12
C GLY A 69 -28.01 -28.35 -20.75
N GLY A 70 -29.33 -28.16 -20.69
CA GLY A 70 -30.14 -28.39 -19.48
C GLY A 70 -30.41 -27.23 -18.49
N ARG A 71 -31.58 -26.59 -18.66
CA ARG A 71 -32.48 -25.97 -17.64
C ARG A 71 -31.90 -24.78 -16.81
N ALA A 72 -32.01 -23.54 -17.31
CA ALA A 72 -33.16 -22.61 -17.25
C ALA A 72 -33.37 -21.91 -15.88
N ALA A 73 -32.61 -20.84 -15.66
CA ALA A 73 -32.93 -19.77 -14.70
C ALA A 73 -33.84 -18.72 -15.38
N ARG A 74 -34.88 -18.27 -14.67
CA ARG A 74 -35.79 -17.21 -15.09
C ARG A 74 -35.09 -15.85 -15.03
N SER A 75 -34.99 -15.15 -16.16
CA SER A 75 -34.57 -13.75 -16.23
C SER A 75 -35.80 -12.86 -16.16
N VAL A 76 -35.84 -11.97 -15.16
CA VAL A 76 -36.81 -10.88 -15.07
C VAL A 76 -36.24 -9.69 -15.85
N VAL A 77 -36.89 -9.32 -16.95
CA VAL A 77 -36.59 -8.09 -17.70
C VAL A 77 -37.51 -6.99 -17.16
N VAL A 78 -36.95 -6.02 -16.43
CA VAL A 78 -37.66 -4.78 -16.08
C VAL A 78 -37.28 -3.74 -17.13
N ALA A 79 -38.17 -3.49 -18.08
CA ALA A 79 -38.10 -2.34 -18.96
C ALA A 79 -38.64 -1.11 -18.20
N ARG A 80 -37.84 -0.06 -18.01
CA ARG A 80 -38.33 1.25 -17.57
C ARG A 80 -38.49 2.16 -18.78
N HIS A 81 -39.72 2.66 -18.95
CA HIS A 81 -40.06 3.77 -19.83
C HIS A 81 -39.53 5.09 -19.27
N ALA A 82 -39.13 6.00 -20.17
CA ALA A 82 -38.89 7.40 -19.88
C ALA A 82 -40.17 8.24 -20.06
N PRO A 83 -40.41 9.22 -19.18
CA PRO A 83 -40.97 10.52 -19.54
C PRO A 83 -39.89 11.59 -19.27
N GLY A 84 -39.72 12.68 -20.01
CA GLY A 84 -40.70 13.64 -20.52
C GLY A 84 -40.20 15.03 -20.08
N ARG A 85 -40.08 15.95 -21.05
CA ARG A 85 -39.46 17.29 -20.95
C ARG A 85 -40.14 18.23 -19.93
N SER A 86 -39.36 19.23 -19.49
CA SER A 86 -39.86 20.60 -19.29
C SER A 86 -38.72 21.62 -19.47
N ASP A 87 -38.90 22.49 -20.46
CA ASP A 87 -38.11 23.69 -20.78
C ASP A 87 -38.42 24.83 -19.80
N VAL A 88 -37.41 25.61 -19.38
CA VAL A 88 -37.54 27.04 -19.04
C VAL A 88 -36.24 27.80 -19.40
N LEU A 89 -36.39 28.61 -20.45
CA LEU A 89 -35.74 29.87 -20.86
C LEU A 89 -35.53 30.85 -19.66
N GLU A 90 -34.61 31.81 -19.54
CA GLU A 90 -33.64 32.54 -20.37
C GLU A 90 -33.01 33.58 -19.41
N ARG A 91 -31.74 33.98 -19.59
CA ARG A 91 -31.32 35.39 -19.81
C ARG A 91 -29.81 35.61 -19.69
N ASP A 92 -29.34 36.25 -20.76
CA ASP A 92 -28.02 36.80 -21.06
C ASP A 92 -27.54 37.90 -20.12
N ALA A 93 -26.21 38.13 -20.05
CA ALA A 93 -25.55 39.23 -20.79
C ALA A 93 -24.07 39.50 -20.42
N PHE A 94 -23.22 39.55 -21.47
CA PHE A 94 -22.11 40.48 -21.79
C PHE A 94 -20.96 40.73 -20.76
N SER A 95 -19.66 40.74 -21.13
CA SER A 95 -18.98 41.57 -22.16
C SER A 95 -17.52 41.07 -22.41
N ARG A 96 -17.13 40.68 -23.64
CA ARG A 96 -16.22 41.36 -24.63
C ARG A 96 -14.87 41.96 -24.16
N HIS A 97 -13.77 41.48 -24.78
CA HIS A 97 -12.72 42.24 -25.52
C HIS A 97 -11.83 41.28 -26.36
N SER A 98 -11.99 41.22 -27.70
CA SER A 98 -11.06 41.71 -28.77
C SER A 98 -9.68 41.03 -28.81
N ALA A 99 -9.33 40.11 -29.74
CA ALA A 99 -9.18 40.13 -31.22
C ALA A 99 -7.80 40.65 -31.72
N GLY A 100 -7.09 39.86 -32.55
CA GLY A 100 -5.95 40.32 -33.37
C GLY A 100 -5.06 39.27 -34.06
N ARG A 101 -5.57 38.70 -35.17
CA ARG A 101 -4.97 37.89 -36.28
C ARG A 101 -3.48 38.05 -36.67
N ARG A 102 -2.91 36.96 -37.24
CA ARG A 102 -2.26 36.83 -38.59
C ARG A 102 -2.04 35.33 -38.93
N THR A 103 -2.81 34.72 -39.86
CA THR A 103 -2.44 34.31 -41.26
C THR A 103 -1.09 33.59 -41.37
N GLY A 104 -0.89 32.40 -41.95
CA GLY A 104 -1.62 31.60 -42.95
C GLY A 104 -0.58 31.07 -43.95
N GLY A 105 -0.54 29.76 -44.22
CA GLY A 105 0.39 29.18 -45.21
C GLY A 105 0.40 27.65 -45.21
N ARG A 106 -0.33 27.05 -46.15
CA ARG A 106 -0.41 25.60 -46.41
C ARG A 106 0.10 25.37 -47.83
N ALA A 107 1.04 24.45 -48.02
CA ALA A 107 1.39 23.93 -49.34
C ALA A 107 1.68 22.42 -49.24
N VAL A 108 1.00 21.65 -50.09
CA VAL A 108 1.18 20.22 -50.34
C VAL A 108 1.70 20.08 -51.77
N LYS A 109 2.68 19.20 -52.00
CA LYS A 109 2.72 18.22 -53.11
C LYS A 109 3.94 17.28 -53.00
N ASN A 110 3.64 15.99 -53.18
CA ASN A 110 4.47 14.76 -53.28
C ASN A 110 5.20 14.71 -54.67
N PRO A 111 5.93 13.65 -55.13
CA PRO A 111 6.28 12.35 -54.53
C PRO A 111 7.70 11.76 -54.83
N ASP A 112 7.92 10.54 -54.30
CA ASP A 112 8.72 9.40 -54.81
C ASP A 112 10.27 9.39 -54.77
N LEU A 113 10.81 8.34 -54.12
CA LEU A 113 11.69 7.35 -54.76
C LEU A 113 11.95 6.12 -53.86
N ARG A 114 11.57 4.94 -54.38
CA ARG A 114 11.88 3.59 -53.87
C ARG A 114 13.22 3.09 -54.45
N ARG A 115 13.91 2.21 -53.70
CA ARG A 115 14.59 0.92 -54.08
C ARG A 115 15.82 0.71 -53.17
N ARG A 116 15.89 -0.32 -52.32
CA ARG A 116 16.05 -1.79 -52.49
C ARG A 116 17.48 -2.23 -52.12
N ARG A 117 17.50 -3.28 -51.28
CA ARG A 117 18.59 -4.07 -50.72
C ARG A 117 19.62 -4.56 -51.75
N LEU A 118 20.88 -4.76 -51.31
CA LEU A 118 21.69 -5.91 -51.73
C LEU A 118 22.64 -6.36 -50.61
N ARG A 119 22.67 -7.67 -50.35
CA ARG A 119 23.66 -8.41 -49.57
C ARG A 119 24.84 -8.75 -50.49
N VAL A 120 26.07 -8.76 -49.97
CA VAL A 120 27.19 -9.53 -50.53
C VAL A 120 28.03 -10.10 -49.38
N ALA A 121 28.36 -11.39 -49.47
CA ALA A 121 29.35 -12.11 -48.70
C ALA A 121 30.41 -12.70 -49.67
N VAL A 122 31.46 -13.32 -49.13
CA VAL A 122 32.60 -14.04 -49.77
C VAL A 122 33.81 -13.12 -50.07
N SER A 123 35.10 -13.45 -49.88
CA SER A 123 35.89 -14.46 -49.14
C SER A 123 37.39 -14.10 -49.34
N ALA A 124 38.22 -14.49 -48.37
CA ALA A 124 39.66 -14.80 -48.35
C ALA A 124 40.67 -14.19 -49.37
N GLY A 125 41.77 -13.66 -48.82
CA GLY A 125 43.04 -13.46 -49.52
C GLY A 125 44.21 -13.39 -48.52
N HIS A 126 45.19 -14.28 -48.69
CA HIS A 126 46.40 -14.44 -47.86
C HIS A 126 47.41 -13.30 -48.06
N GLY A 127 48.14 -12.95 -47.00
CA GLY A 127 49.35 -12.13 -47.07
C GLY A 127 50.08 -12.09 -45.73
N ARG A 128 51.10 -12.94 -45.57
CA ARG A 128 52.07 -12.90 -44.45
C ARG A 128 53.09 -11.79 -44.71
N THR A 129 53.31 -10.92 -43.72
CA THR A 129 54.63 -10.31 -43.47
C THR A 129 54.82 -10.08 -41.97
N THR A 130 55.98 -10.49 -41.49
CA THR A 130 56.53 -10.44 -40.13
C THR A 130 56.83 -9.02 -39.65
N GLY A 131 56.66 -8.75 -38.35
CA GLY A 131 57.12 -7.50 -37.72
C GLY A 131 56.78 -7.43 -36.23
N LEU A 132 57.66 -7.98 -35.39
CA LEU A 132 57.69 -7.77 -33.94
C LEU A 132 58.15 -6.32 -33.65
N ALA A 133 57.27 -5.46 -33.14
CA ALA A 133 57.62 -4.33 -32.28
C ALA A 133 56.35 -3.64 -31.72
N GLY A 134 56.32 -3.37 -30.40
CA GLY A 134 55.49 -2.29 -29.84
C GLY A 134 54.20 -2.67 -29.11
N LYS A 135 54.19 -3.72 -28.27
CA LYS A 135 53.26 -3.81 -27.13
C LYS A 135 53.73 -2.90 -25.99
N ALA A 136 53.60 -1.58 -26.15
CA ALA A 136 53.72 -0.61 -25.06
C ALA A 136 53.18 0.74 -25.57
N GLY A 137 51.87 0.98 -25.45
CA GLY A 137 51.29 2.25 -25.90
C GLY A 137 49.77 2.29 -26.02
N ARG A 138 49.08 1.14 -25.97
CA ARG A 138 47.60 1.08 -26.08
C ARG A 138 46.85 0.70 -24.79
N CYS A 139 47.53 0.50 -23.67
CA CYS A 139 46.88 0.37 -22.36
C CYS A 139 46.77 1.68 -21.54
N ALA A 140 47.41 2.78 -21.97
CA ALA A 140 47.36 4.05 -21.24
C ALA A 140 46.24 5.02 -21.69
N ARG A 141 45.53 4.72 -22.79
CA ARG A 141 44.37 5.52 -23.27
C ARG A 141 43.00 4.90 -22.98
N ALA A 142 42.96 3.62 -22.58
CA ALA A 142 41.73 2.99 -22.06
C ALA A 142 41.59 3.16 -20.53
N ALA A 143 42.69 3.38 -19.80
CA ALA A 143 42.70 3.57 -18.35
C ALA A 143 42.52 5.04 -17.88
N ARG A 144 42.31 5.99 -18.80
CA ARG A 144 42.13 7.42 -18.48
C ARG A 144 40.74 7.97 -18.83
N ARG A 145 39.73 7.09 -18.96
CA ARG A 145 38.31 7.46 -19.08
C ARG A 145 37.43 7.03 -17.90
N HIS A 146 38.01 6.48 -16.83
CA HIS A 146 37.29 6.13 -15.59
C HIS A 146 37.78 6.88 -14.34
N ALA A 147 38.50 8.00 -14.53
CA ALA A 147 38.75 8.99 -13.48
C ALA A 147 37.88 10.23 -13.69
N GLY A 148 36.60 10.01 -14.02
CA GLY A 148 35.58 11.00 -13.73
C GLY A 148 35.24 10.81 -12.27
N VAL A 149 35.41 11.84 -11.45
CA VAL A 149 34.84 11.90 -10.11
C VAL A 149 33.36 11.52 -10.24
N THR A 150 33.00 10.29 -9.89
CA THR A 150 31.59 9.95 -9.67
C THR A 150 31.22 10.70 -8.42
N SER A 151 30.67 11.90 -8.59
CA SER A 151 30.16 12.68 -7.46
C SER A 151 29.17 11.79 -6.70
N ALA A 152 29.40 11.60 -5.41
CA ALA A 152 28.51 10.83 -4.57
C ALA A 152 27.06 11.34 -4.75
N VAL A 153 26.11 10.42 -4.93
CA VAL A 153 24.70 10.74 -5.04
C VAL A 153 24.25 11.26 -3.68
N ARG A 154 23.72 12.48 -3.63
CA ARG A 154 23.09 12.99 -2.43
C ARG A 154 21.63 12.61 -2.38
N LEU A 155 21.27 11.78 -1.41
CA LEU A 155 19.91 11.34 -1.14
C LEU A 155 19.36 12.08 0.09
N PHE A 156 18.27 12.82 -0.09
CA PHE A 156 17.48 13.32 1.03
C PHE A 156 16.33 12.36 1.34
N VAL A 157 16.26 11.87 2.57
CA VAL A 157 15.15 11.05 3.07
C VAL A 157 14.40 11.86 4.12
N SER A 158 13.07 11.89 4.04
CA SER A 158 12.24 12.61 5.00
C SER A 158 11.09 11.72 5.42
N GLU A 159 10.98 11.44 6.72
CA GLU A 159 9.79 10.84 7.32
C GLU A 159 8.99 11.89 8.08
N TYR A 160 7.70 12.06 7.75
CA TYR A 160 6.88 13.18 8.22
C TYR A 160 6.78 13.30 9.74
N VAL A 161 6.56 12.17 10.41
CA VAL A 161 6.32 12.16 11.86
C VAL A 161 7.59 12.51 12.62
N CYS A 162 8.72 11.93 12.22
CA CYS A 162 10.00 12.11 12.87
C CYS A 162 10.80 13.31 12.37
N SER A 163 10.39 14.00 11.29
CA SER A 163 11.19 15.09 10.71
C SER A 163 11.13 16.41 11.47
N GLY A 164 10.14 16.58 12.33
CA GLY A 164 9.76 17.85 12.95
C GLY A 164 8.59 18.55 12.26
N ALA A 165 8.01 17.92 11.23
CA ALA A 165 6.84 18.44 10.53
C ALA A 165 5.53 18.26 11.30
N TRP A 166 5.45 17.23 12.15
CA TRP A 166 4.24 16.95 12.90
C TRP A 166 3.83 18.19 13.73
N PRO A 167 2.57 18.65 13.62
CA PRO A 167 2.11 19.85 14.31
C PRO A 167 2.23 19.69 15.82
N ASP A 168 2.04 20.77 16.58
CA ASP A 168 2.01 20.73 18.05
C ASP A 168 0.70 20.11 18.59
N ALA A 169 0.32 18.97 18.01
CA ALA A 169 -0.79 18.11 18.41
C ALA A 169 -0.26 16.81 19.03
N VAL A 170 -1.14 16.09 19.73
CA VAL A 170 -0.83 14.76 20.24
C VAL A 170 -0.52 13.83 19.06
N LEU A 171 0.65 13.22 19.08
CA LEU A 171 1.10 12.29 18.05
C LEU A 171 0.58 10.88 18.39
N PRO A 172 -0.15 10.20 17.48
CA PRO A 172 -0.52 8.80 17.69
C PRO A 172 0.74 7.93 17.86
N GLU A 173 0.79 7.19 18.97
CA GLU A 173 1.98 6.40 19.34
C GLU A 173 2.33 5.34 18.29
N SER A 174 1.31 4.73 17.66
CA SER A 174 1.49 3.77 16.57
C SER A 174 2.21 4.40 15.37
N LEU A 175 1.72 5.56 14.89
CA LEU A 175 2.34 6.28 13.78
C LEU A 175 3.78 6.70 14.09
N ALA A 176 4.04 7.19 15.30
CA ALA A 176 5.39 7.56 15.74
C ALA A 176 6.34 6.37 15.70
N ARG A 177 5.90 5.25 16.26
CA ARG A 177 6.69 4.02 16.38
C ARG A 177 7.03 3.43 15.02
N GLU A 178 6.03 3.31 14.15
CA GLU A 178 6.20 2.77 12.80
C GLU A 178 7.02 3.70 11.90
N GLY A 179 6.71 5.00 11.90
CA GLY A 179 7.45 6.01 11.14
C GLY A 179 8.92 6.04 11.50
N ARG A 180 9.23 6.04 12.81
CA ARG A 180 10.61 6.00 13.31
C ARG A 180 11.35 4.73 12.88
N ALA A 181 10.72 3.57 13.04
CA ALA A 181 11.32 2.30 12.65
C ALA A 181 11.61 2.25 11.15
N MET A 182 10.65 2.67 10.32
CA MET A 182 10.81 2.75 8.87
C MET A 182 11.92 3.72 8.45
N LEU A 183 11.95 4.94 9.02
CA LEU A 183 12.98 5.94 8.69
C LEU A 183 14.38 5.43 9.02
N LEU A 184 14.60 5.00 10.27
CA LEU A 184 15.92 4.55 10.71
C LEU A 184 16.39 3.34 9.89
N ALA A 185 15.50 2.39 9.62
CA ALA A 185 15.83 1.23 8.82
C ALA A 185 16.23 1.58 7.38
N PHE A 186 15.48 2.49 6.75
CA PHE A 186 15.81 2.93 5.40
C PHE A 186 17.11 3.74 5.36
N LEU A 187 17.33 4.63 6.34
CA LEU A 187 18.56 5.43 6.45
C LEU A 187 19.81 4.57 6.64
N GLU A 188 19.74 3.55 7.50
CA GLU A 188 20.83 2.57 7.68
C GLU A 188 21.18 1.85 6.38
N ASP A 189 20.17 1.42 5.62
CA ASP A 189 20.35 0.76 4.35
C ASP A 189 20.92 1.72 3.30
N ALA A 190 20.37 2.92 3.19
CA ALA A 190 20.83 3.94 2.26
C ALA A 190 22.29 4.34 2.53
N ALA A 191 22.69 4.46 3.79
CA ALA A 191 24.06 4.82 4.16
C ALA A 191 25.09 3.72 3.86
N ARG A 192 24.64 2.49 3.59
CA ARG A 192 25.51 1.38 3.12
C ARG A 192 25.64 1.33 1.60
N VAL A 193 24.92 2.18 0.86
CA VAL A 193 25.05 2.25 -0.59
C VAL A 193 26.36 2.96 -0.93
N PRO A 194 27.24 2.35 -1.75
CA PRO A 194 28.48 3.00 -2.18
C PRO A 194 28.22 4.35 -2.85
N ASP A 195 29.07 5.33 -2.58
CA ASP A 195 28.98 6.68 -3.16
C ASP A 195 27.61 7.36 -2.94
N CYS A 196 26.95 7.10 -1.81
CA CYS A 196 25.68 7.73 -1.44
C CYS A 196 25.83 8.55 -0.15
N GLU A 197 25.66 9.86 -0.26
CA GLU A 197 25.57 10.78 0.89
C GLU A 197 24.10 10.89 1.31
N VAL A 198 23.78 10.53 2.56
CA VAL A 198 22.38 10.49 3.04
C VAL A 198 22.11 11.64 4.00
N TRP A 199 21.09 12.42 3.69
CA TRP A 199 20.61 13.56 4.48
C TRP A 199 19.21 13.28 5.01
N THR A 200 18.90 13.76 6.22
CA THR A 200 17.56 13.67 6.83
C THR A 200 17.26 14.90 7.69
N THR A 201 15.99 15.05 8.06
CA THR A 201 15.55 15.89 9.17
C THR A 201 15.09 15.03 10.35
N TRP A 202 15.14 15.57 11.58
CA TRP A 202 14.78 14.85 12.80
C TRP A 202 14.24 15.78 13.91
N ASP A 203 13.14 15.39 14.56
CA ASP A 203 12.52 16.10 15.69
C ASP A 203 13.16 15.67 17.02
N GLU A 204 14.28 16.29 17.41
CA GLU A 204 14.92 15.97 18.69
C GLU A 204 14.02 16.25 19.90
N ARG A 205 13.04 17.16 19.77
CA ARG A 205 12.09 17.50 20.86
C ARG A 205 11.21 16.32 21.25
N ARG A 206 10.93 15.42 20.29
CA ARG A 206 10.01 14.28 20.46
C ARG A 206 10.72 12.93 20.40
N CYS A 207 11.73 12.81 19.55
CA CYS A 207 12.38 11.55 19.26
C CYS A 207 13.73 11.38 19.99
N GLY A 208 14.16 12.40 20.76
CA GLY A 208 15.46 12.44 21.43
C GLY A 208 16.61 12.60 20.44
N ARG A 209 17.83 12.31 20.89
CA ARG A 209 19.04 12.45 20.07
C ARG A 209 19.00 11.55 18.83
N PHE A 210 19.40 12.07 17.68
CA PHE A 210 19.48 11.29 16.45
C PHE A 210 20.53 10.17 16.53
N PRO A 211 20.20 8.90 16.18
CA PRO A 211 21.06 7.76 16.50
C PRO A 211 22.06 7.32 15.41
N LEU A 212 22.03 7.87 14.19
CA LEU A 212 22.84 7.38 13.06
C LEU A 212 23.99 8.34 12.70
N PRO A 213 25.22 8.15 13.19
CA PRO A 213 26.33 9.08 12.97
C PRO A 213 26.79 9.19 11.51
N GLN A 214 26.48 8.18 10.68
CA GLN A 214 26.82 8.16 9.26
C GLN A 214 25.86 8.96 8.36
N VAL A 215 24.76 9.49 8.92
CA VAL A 215 23.74 10.26 8.20
C VAL A 215 23.83 11.72 8.61
N THR A 216 23.85 12.63 7.64
CA THR A 216 23.77 14.07 7.93
C THR A 216 22.35 14.41 8.35
N CYS A 217 22.18 14.87 9.59
CA CYS A 217 20.88 15.15 10.17
C CYS A 217 20.74 16.64 10.51
N GLN A 218 19.61 17.24 10.16
CA GLN A 218 19.23 18.58 10.58
C GLN A 218 17.99 18.54 11.49
N THR A 219 18.00 19.38 12.53
CA THR A 219 17.02 19.31 13.61
C THR A 219 16.19 20.60 13.65
N PRO A 220 15.04 20.67 12.97
CA PRO A 220 14.20 21.87 12.98
C PRO A 220 13.60 22.13 14.37
N CYS A 221 13.42 23.40 14.71
CA CYS A 221 12.80 23.81 15.98
C CYS A 221 11.27 23.93 15.94
N SER A 222 10.66 23.87 14.75
CA SER A 222 9.22 23.97 14.54
C SER A 222 8.79 23.33 13.22
N PRO A 223 7.50 23.03 13.02
CA PRO A 223 6.96 22.57 11.73
C PRO A 223 7.27 23.52 10.56
N GLU A 224 7.22 24.83 10.81
CA GLU A 224 7.52 25.85 9.79
C GLU A 224 9.00 25.86 9.41
N ALA A 225 9.90 25.70 10.40
CA ALA A 225 11.32 25.52 10.17
C ALA A 225 11.59 24.22 9.40
N GLU A 226 10.91 23.13 9.74
CA GLU A 226 11.02 21.85 9.02
C GLU A 226 10.64 22.02 7.54
N TRP A 227 9.54 22.70 7.24
CA TRP A 227 9.11 22.89 5.86
C TRP A 227 10.13 23.67 5.01
N ASN A 228 10.79 24.67 5.62
CA ASN A 228 11.87 25.42 4.96
C ASN A 228 13.11 24.55 4.75
N LEU A 229 13.48 23.73 5.74
CA LEU A 229 14.58 22.77 5.61
C LEU A 229 14.27 21.72 4.55
N PHE A 230 13.07 21.13 4.55
CA PHE A 230 12.62 20.14 3.57
C PHE A 230 12.78 20.65 2.14
N GLN A 231 12.30 21.87 1.85
CA GLN A 231 12.47 22.49 0.54
C GLN A 231 13.95 22.73 0.19
N SER A 232 14.74 23.19 1.16
CA SER A 232 16.16 23.48 0.97
C SER A 232 16.99 22.21 0.71
N LEU A 233 16.75 21.14 1.48
CA LEU A 233 17.43 19.85 1.38
C LEU A 233 17.03 19.11 0.11
N ALA A 234 15.73 19.08 -0.23
CA ALA A 234 15.28 18.54 -1.51
C ALA A 234 15.89 19.29 -2.70
N ARG A 235 16.10 20.61 -2.58
CA ARG A 235 16.79 21.40 -3.60
C ARG A 235 18.28 21.08 -3.66
N GLN A 236 18.94 20.67 -2.58
CA GLN A 236 20.39 20.42 -2.58
C GLN A 236 20.76 18.99 -2.92
N SER A 237 19.77 18.09 -3.04
CA SER A 237 19.95 16.66 -3.23
C SER A 237 19.70 16.23 -4.68
N ASP A 238 20.33 15.13 -5.08
CA ASP A 238 20.17 14.53 -6.40
C ASP A 238 18.89 13.70 -6.50
N ALA A 239 18.42 13.18 -5.36
CA ALA A 239 17.14 12.49 -5.23
C ALA A 239 16.54 12.70 -3.83
N THR A 240 15.20 12.66 -3.75
CA THR A 240 14.45 12.74 -2.50
C THR A 240 13.53 11.53 -2.36
N TYR A 241 13.53 10.89 -1.18
CA TYR A 241 12.58 9.85 -0.81
C TYR A 241 11.75 10.29 0.40
N ILE A 242 10.43 10.24 0.26
CA ILE A 242 9.49 10.74 1.27
C ILE A 242 8.75 9.55 1.87
N ILE A 243 8.69 9.50 3.19
CA ILE A 243 7.88 8.55 3.95
C ILE A 243 6.89 9.43 4.72
N ALA A 244 5.62 9.42 4.37
CA ALA A 244 4.63 10.29 5.01
C ALA A 244 3.28 9.62 4.92
N PRO A 245 2.41 9.73 5.94
CA PRO A 245 1.05 9.23 5.82
C PRO A 245 0.30 9.99 4.71
N GLU A 246 -0.73 9.35 4.17
CA GLU A 246 -1.69 9.93 3.24
C GLU A 246 -2.62 10.95 3.93
N ILE A 247 -2.63 10.95 5.27
CA ILE A 247 -3.39 11.87 6.12
C ILE A 247 -3.02 13.32 5.79
N GLY A 248 -4.04 14.19 5.68
CA GLY A 248 -3.84 15.61 5.39
C GLY A 248 -3.18 15.91 4.04
N ASN A 249 -3.14 14.93 3.12
CA ASN A 249 -2.42 15.01 1.84
C ASN A 249 -0.91 15.25 1.98
N GLU A 250 -0.29 14.89 3.11
CA GLU A 250 1.12 15.23 3.37
C GLU A 250 2.09 14.55 2.41
N LEU A 251 1.88 13.26 2.12
CA LEU A 251 2.66 12.56 1.09
C LEU A 251 2.53 13.25 -0.28
N THR A 252 1.31 13.52 -0.73
CA THR A 252 1.04 14.20 -2.00
C THR A 252 1.70 15.58 -2.04
N ARG A 253 1.48 16.42 -1.02
CA ARG A 253 1.98 17.80 -0.93
C ARG A 253 3.50 17.83 -1.01
N ARG A 254 4.17 16.95 -0.28
CA ARG A 254 5.64 16.82 -0.28
C ARG A 254 6.16 16.33 -1.63
N CYS A 255 5.57 15.29 -2.20
CA CYS A 255 5.97 14.77 -3.50
C CYS A 255 5.75 15.81 -4.61
N ARG A 256 4.62 16.51 -4.61
CA ARG A 256 4.28 17.59 -5.54
C ARG A 256 5.30 18.72 -5.50
N MET A 257 5.66 19.18 -4.29
CA MET A 257 6.71 20.17 -4.10
C MET A 257 8.03 19.77 -4.78
N VAL A 258 8.49 18.53 -4.54
CA VAL A 258 9.76 18.04 -5.12
C VAL A 258 9.70 18.05 -6.65
N VAL A 259 8.62 17.53 -7.24
CA VAL A 259 8.52 17.42 -8.72
C VAL A 259 8.33 18.78 -9.40
N GLU A 260 7.54 19.69 -8.82
CA GLU A 260 7.32 21.04 -9.37
C GLU A 260 8.59 21.90 -9.35
N ARG A 261 9.51 21.61 -8.42
CA ARG A 261 10.85 22.22 -8.38
C ARG A 261 11.84 21.55 -9.34
N GLY A 262 11.39 20.64 -10.21
CA GLY A 262 12.23 19.92 -11.15
C GLY A 262 13.23 18.97 -10.48
N ARG A 263 12.96 18.56 -9.23
CA ARG A 263 13.82 17.63 -8.48
C ARG A 263 13.33 16.20 -8.63
N ARG A 264 14.27 15.25 -8.52
CA ARG A 264 13.96 13.83 -8.62
C ARG A 264 13.38 13.33 -7.31
N SER A 265 12.09 13.01 -7.31
CA SER A 265 11.50 12.19 -6.27
C SER A 265 11.71 10.69 -6.59
N LEU A 266 11.80 9.84 -5.57
CA LEU A 266 11.82 8.37 -5.68
C LEU A 266 10.47 7.72 -5.37
N ASN A 267 9.44 8.52 -5.09
CA ASN A 267 8.09 8.08 -4.72
C ASN A 267 7.17 7.97 -5.92
N THR A 268 6.03 7.29 -5.78
CA THR A 268 4.89 7.39 -6.71
C THR A 268 4.57 8.84 -7.10
N ALA A 269 4.12 9.06 -8.34
CA ALA A 269 3.76 10.39 -8.82
C ALA A 269 2.58 10.97 -8.00
N PRO A 270 2.53 12.30 -7.76
CA PRO A 270 1.51 12.93 -6.91
C PRO A 270 0.06 12.55 -7.26
N ASP A 271 -0.31 12.54 -8.54
CA ASP A 271 -1.69 12.25 -8.95
C ASP A 271 -2.08 10.78 -8.68
N ALA A 272 -1.11 9.86 -8.76
CA ALA A 272 -1.32 8.47 -8.39
C ALA A 272 -1.39 8.29 -6.87
N ILE A 273 -0.62 9.08 -6.11
CA ILE A 273 -0.75 9.14 -4.65
C ILE A 273 -2.16 9.61 -4.28
N GLU A 274 -2.64 10.72 -4.86
CA GLU A 274 -3.99 11.26 -4.60
C GLU A 274 -5.09 10.23 -4.88
N LEU A 275 -4.99 9.48 -5.97
CA LEU A 275 -5.93 8.41 -6.27
C LEU A 275 -5.88 7.30 -5.21
N CYS A 276 -4.69 6.86 -4.80
CA CYS A 276 -4.55 5.79 -3.81
C CYS A 276 -4.99 6.22 -2.40
N SER A 277 -4.84 7.51 -2.06
CA SER A 277 -5.25 8.07 -0.78
C SER A 277 -6.78 8.14 -0.60
N ASP A 278 -7.55 8.21 -1.69
CA ASP A 278 -9.01 8.25 -1.68
C ASP A 278 -9.60 6.85 -1.84
N LYS A 279 -9.97 6.22 -0.71
CA LYS A 279 -10.45 4.83 -0.70
C LYS A 279 -11.70 4.62 -1.56
N LEU A 280 -12.59 5.61 -1.64
CA LEU A 280 -13.80 5.51 -2.45
C LEU A 280 -13.46 5.55 -3.94
N ARG A 281 -12.71 6.58 -4.38
CA ARG A 281 -12.33 6.72 -5.79
C ARG A 281 -11.43 5.60 -6.29
N LEU A 282 -10.54 5.10 -5.42
CA LEU A 282 -9.72 3.94 -5.74
C LEU A 282 -10.59 2.71 -5.99
N ALA A 283 -11.54 2.41 -5.09
CA ALA A 283 -12.43 1.27 -5.22
C ALA A 283 -13.28 1.37 -6.50
N GLU A 284 -13.91 2.52 -6.77
CA GLU A 284 -14.66 2.78 -8.00
C GLU A 284 -13.83 2.48 -9.25
N ARG A 285 -12.60 3.02 -9.30
CA ARG A 285 -11.70 2.84 -10.44
C ARG A 285 -11.26 1.38 -10.64
N LEU A 286 -11.08 0.63 -9.56
CA LEU A 286 -10.73 -0.79 -9.62
C LEU A 286 -11.91 -1.65 -10.09
N ILE A 287 -13.13 -1.35 -9.60
CA ILE A 287 -14.37 -2.02 -9.99
C ILE A 287 -14.62 -1.82 -11.49
N GLU A 288 -14.52 -0.58 -11.98
CA GLU A 288 -14.65 -0.25 -13.41
C GLU A 288 -13.65 -1.03 -14.28
N ALA A 289 -12.44 -1.28 -13.76
CA ALA A 289 -11.40 -2.04 -14.43
C ALA A 289 -11.54 -3.57 -14.27
N GLY A 290 -12.54 -4.04 -13.52
CA GLY A 290 -12.76 -5.45 -13.19
C GLY A 290 -11.62 -6.05 -12.36
N ILE A 291 -10.97 -5.25 -11.51
CA ILE A 291 -9.94 -5.71 -10.57
C ILE A 291 -10.64 -6.00 -9.23
N PRO A 292 -10.52 -7.21 -8.66
CA PRO A 292 -11.16 -7.53 -7.39
C PRO A 292 -10.70 -6.60 -6.26
N THR A 293 -11.66 -5.89 -5.68
CA THR A 293 -11.49 -4.98 -4.54
C THR A 293 -12.73 -5.08 -3.66
N ILE A 294 -12.64 -4.66 -2.41
CA ILE A 294 -13.80 -4.64 -1.51
C ILE A 294 -14.81 -3.59 -1.98
N ASP A 295 -16.09 -3.96 -2.07
CA ASP A 295 -17.19 -3.04 -2.34
C ASP A 295 -17.20 -1.93 -1.29
N THR A 296 -17.17 -0.68 -1.77
CA THR A 296 -16.96 0.51 -0.96
C THR A 296 -18.04 1.53 -1.27
N ALA A 297 -18.71 2.04 -0.25
CA ALA A 297 -19.68 3.12 -0.36
C ALA A 297 -19.30 4.27 0.58
N LEU A 298 -19.68 5.50 0.22
CA LEU A 298 -19.63 6.62 1.15
C LEU A 298 -20.63 6.36 2.29
N HIS A 299 -20.22 6.63 3.54
CA HIS A 299 -21.14 6.56 4.67
C HIS A 299 -22.09 7.76 4.63
N ASP A 300 -23.40 7.50 4.68
CA ASP A 300 -24.43 8.50 4.94
C ASP A 300 -25.02 8.26 6.34
N PRO A 301 -24.80 9.16 7.31
CA PRO A 301 -25.33 9.02 8.67
C PRO A 301 -26.86 8.96 8.76
N GLN A 302 -27.57 9.40 7.71
CA GLN A 302 -29.03 9.43 7.66
C GLN A 302 -29.63 8.22 6.95
N ALA A 303 -28.82 7.39 6.30
CA ALA A 303 -29.27 6.22 5.57
C ALA A 303 -28.90 4.91 6.29
N ALA A 304 -29.68 3.87 6.05
CA ALA A 304 -29.29 2.51 6.44
C ALA A 304 -28.04 2.07 5.67
N SER A 305 -27.28 1.13 6.23
CA SER A 305 -26.13 0.54 5.55
C SER A 305 -26.54 0.00 4.16
N PRO A 306 -25.78 0.29 3.09
CA PRO A 306 -26.05 -0.26 1.77
C PRO A 306 -25.68 -1.75 1.68
N TYR A 307 -25.00 -2.31 2.69
CA TYR A 307 -24.56 -3.69 2.74
C TYR A 307 -25.17 -4.44 3.92
N GLN A 308 -25.27 -5.77 3.77
CA GLN A 308 -25.56 -6.64 4.90
C GLN A 308 -24.37 -6.67 5.86
N PHE A 309 -24.67 -6.70 7.15
CA PHE A 309 -23.66 -6.81 8.21
C PHE A 309 -23.00 -8.21 8.23
N PRO A 310 -21.75 -8.32 8.71
CA PRO A 310 -20.93 -7.23 9.25
C PRO A 310 -20.29 -6.35 8.17
N VAL A 311 -20.06 -5.07 8.52
CA VAL A 311 -19.39 -4.09 7.67
C VAL A 311 -18.22 -3.45 8.40
N VAL A 312 -17.29 -2.86 7.66
CA VAL A 312 -16.17 -2.09 8.21
C VAL A 312 -16.39 -0.61 7.90
N LEU A 313 -16.45 0.22 8.95
CA LEU A 313 -16.43 1.67 8.84
C LEU A 313 -14.99 2.17 8.99
N LYS A 314 -14.55 3.07 8.10
CA LYS A 314 -13.23 3.70 8.19
C LYS A 314 -13.21 5.09 7.55
N PRO A 315 -12.25 5.97 7.91
CA PRO A 315 -12.06 7.24 7.22
C PRO A 315 -11.80 7.04 5.72
N ARG A 316 -12.39 7.90 4.88
CA ARG A 316 -12.17 7.89 3.43
C ARG A 316 -10.71 8.13 3.08
N PHE A 317 -10.06 9.04 3.81
CA PHE A 317 -8.64 9.35 3.74
C PHE A 317 -7.98 8.97 5.07
N GLY A 318 -6.82 8.33 5.03
CA GLY A 318 -6.08 7.97 6.25
C GLY A 318 -5.14 6.78 6.08
N ALA A 319 -4.36 6.51 7.13
CA ALA A 319 -3.33 5.46 7.18
C ALA A 319 -3.30 4.80 8.57
N GLY A 320 -2.57 3.67 8.71
CA GLY A 320 -2.25 3.10 10.03
C GLY A 320 -3.41 2.41 10.77
N SER A 321 -4.48 2.06 10.07
CA SER A 321 -5.72 1.50 10.67
C SER A 321 -6.36 2.39 11.73
N GLU A 322 -6.09 3.70 11.69
CA GLU A 322 -6.73 4.66 12.60
C GLU A 322 -8.23 4.75 12.32
N SER A 323 -9.02 4.69 13.40
CA SER A 323 -10.48 4.84 13.36
C SER A 323 -11.21 3.82 12.45
N VAL A 324 -10.63 2.64 12.26
CA VAL A 324 -11.29 1.50 11.60
C VAL A 324 -12.13 0.73 12.62
N CYS A 325 -13.37 0.38 12.28
CA CYS A 325 -14.25 -0.38 13.16
C CYS A 325 -15.08 -1.42 12.39
N LEU A 326 -15.04 -2.66 12.86
CA LEU A 326 -16.03 -3.69 12.53
C LEU A 326 -17.36 -3.31 13.18
N CYS A 327 -18.42 -3.31 12.38
CA CYS A 327 -19.78 -3.03 12.82
C CYS A 327 -20.62 -4.26 12.51
N GLU A 328 -21.19 -4.88 13.54
CA GLU A 328 -22.03 -6.09 13.40
C GLU A 328 -23.51 -5.77 13.15
N ASP A 329 -23.91 -4.53 13.41
CA ASP A 329 -25.27 -4.03 13.26
C ASP A 329 -25.31 -2.50 13.08
N ASP A 330 -26.50 -1.98 12.79
CA ASP A 330 -26.74 -0.54 12.60
C ASP A 330 -26.43 0.28 13.86
N GLU A 331 -26.63 -0.27 15.06
CA GLU A 331 -26.36 0.43 16.31
C GLU A 331 -24.85 0.67 16.49
N THR A 332 -24.04 -0.37 16.25
CA THR A 332 -22.58 -0.30 16.30
C THR A 332 -22.04 0.61 15.20
N LEU A 333 -22.63 0.58 14.01
CA LEU A 333 -22.30 1.48 12.91
C LEU A 333 -22.51 2.95 13.32
N ARG A 334 -23.71 3.31 13.81
CA ARG A 334 -24.04 4.67 14.25
C ARG A 334 -23.09 5.17 15.33
N ARG A 335 -22.86 4.37 16.38
CA ARG A 335 -21.92 4.73 17.46
C ARG A 335 -20.48 4.89 16.98
N SER A 336 -20.08 4.16 15.94
CA SER A 336 -18.74 4.25 15.36
C SER A 336 -18.59 5.49 14.47
N ALA A 337 -19.63 5.84 13.72
CA ALA A 337 -19.70 7.06 12.93
C ALA A 337 -19.61 8.31 13.81
N GLU A 338 -20.39 8.38 14.90
CA GLU A 338 -20.35 9.51 15.84
C GLU A 338 -18.95 9.73 16.44
N ARG A 339 -18.24 8.63 16.75
CA ARG A 339 -16.84 8.69 17.23
C ARG A 339 -15.88 9.20 16.16
N LEU A 340 -16.05 8.75 14.92
CA LEU A 340 -15.21 9.19 13.79
C LEU A 340 -15.46 10.66 13.47
N GLU A 341 -16.70 11.12 13.43
CA GLU A 341 -17.05 12.53 13.24
C GLU A 341 -16.40 13.42 14.31
N SER A 342 -16.46 12.98 15.58
CA SER A 342 -15.84 13.68 16.71
C SER A 342 -14.31 13.77 16.62
N SER A 343 -13.65 12.90 15.84
CA SER A 343 -12.21 12.92 15.60
C SER A 343 -11.77 13.91 14.52
N GLY A 344 -12.70 14.48 13.75
CA GLY A 344 -12.40 15.44 12.68
C GLY A 344 -11.71 14.83 11.45
N LEU A 345 -11.71 13.51 11.30
CA LEU A 345 -11.07 12.79 10.18
C LEU A 345 -11.83 12.88 8.84
N GLY A 346 -12.92 13.65 8.79
CA GLY A 346 -13.70 13.92 7.58
C GLY A 346 -14.65 12.78 7.19
N ASP A 347 -14.91 12.65 5.89
CA ASP A 347 -15.79 11.64 5.32
C ASP A 347 -15.38 10.21 5.73
N ALA A 348 -16.37 9.36 5.98
CA ALA A 348 -16.17 7.93 6.20
C ALA A 348 -16.68 7.10 5.02
N VAL A 349 -16.10 5.91 4.84
CA VAL A 349 -16.58 4.89 3.91
C VAL A 349 -17.01 3.64 4.67
N ILE A 350 -18.01 2.97 4.14
CA ILE A 350 -18.43 1.64 4.56
C ILE A 350 -17.92 0.64 3.52
N GLN A 351 -17.30 -0.44 4.00
CA GLN A 351 -16.87 -1.57 3.20
C GLN A 351 -17.50 -2.87 3.70
N LEU A 352 -17.82 -3.78 2.78
CA LEU A 352 -18.23 -5.14 3.17
C LEU A 352 -17.08 -5.83 3.94
N PHE A 353 -17.38 -6.46 5.08
CA PHE A 353 -16.37 -7.26 5.76
C PHE A 353 -16.10 -8.56 4.99
N VAL A 354 -14.82 -8.82 4.70
CA VAL A 354 -14.39 -10.05 4.03
C VAL A 354 -13.62 -10.90 5.02
N ASP A 355 -14.17 -12.07 5.37
CA ASP A 355 -13.47 -13.05 6.20
C ASP A 355 -12.35 -13.74 5.40
N GLY A 356 -11.13 -13.67 5.92
CA GLY A 356 -9.94 -14.17 5.24
C GLY A 356 -8.63 -13.75 5.90
N ASP A 357 -7.53 -14.23 5.33
CA ASP A 357 -6.19 -13.85 5.76
C ASP A 357 -5.90 -12.41 5.31
N ALA A 358 -5.69 -11.50 6.26
CA ALA A 358 -5.14 -10.17 5.98
C ALA A 358 -3.68 -10.31 5.54
N CYS A 359 -3.38 -9.83 4.34
CA CYS A 359 -2.08 -9.97 3.71
C CYS A 359 -1.66 -8.65 3.06
N SER A 360 -0.35 -8.49 2.88
CA SER A 360 0.20 -7.44 2.04
C SER A 360 1.33 -7.95 1.17
N VAL A 361 1.59 -7.23 0.09
CA VAL A 361 2.77 -7.43 -0.74
C VAL A 361 3.36 -6.08 -1.08
N ALA A 362 4.67 -5.99 -1.12
CA ALA A 362 5.34 -4.84 -1.70
C ALA A 362 5.70 -5.14 -3.15
N ALA A 363 5.62 -4.13 -4.00
CA ALA A 363 6.19 -4.19 -5.33
C ALA A 363 7.03 -2.95 -5.62
N LEU A 364 7.99 -3.13 -6.50
CA LEU A 364 8.94 -2.10 -6.89
C LEU A 364 8.72 -1.78 -8.36
N PHE A 365 8.39 -0.52 -8.63
CA PHE A 365 8.10 -0.01 -9.97
C PHE A 365 9.24 0.86 -10.48
N ASP A 366 9.55 0.74 -11.76
CA ASP A 366 10.52 1.59 -12.46
C ASP A 366 9.95 2.98 -12.78
N GLU A 367 10.80 3.91 -13.18
CA GLU A 367 10.39 5.29 -13.51
C GLU A 367 9.43 5.37 -14.71
N ASP A 368 9.35 4.33 -15.54
CA ASP A 368 8.42 4.19 -16.66
C ASP A 368 7.14 3.40 -16.32
N GLY A 369 6.93 3.04 -15.04
CA GLY A 369 5.75 2.31 -14.57
C GLY A 369 5.85 0.80 -14.74
N GLY A 370 6.97 0.26 -15.20
CA GLY A 370 7.22 -1.18 -15.24
C GLY A 370 7.31 -1.78 -13.84
N CYS A 371 6.53 -2.83 -13.54
CA CYS A 371 6.69 -3.58 -12.29
C CYS A 371 7.96 -4.44 -12.38
N ARG A 372 8.99 -4.07 -11.61
CA ARG A 372 10.32 -4.71 -11.63
C ARG A 372 10.40 -5.93 -10.74
N SER A 373 9.75 -5.89 -9.58
CA SER A 373 9.77 -6.99 -8.62
C SER A 373 8.54 -6.96 -7.74
N ILE A 374 7.97 -8.14 -7.47
CA ILE A 374 6.93 -8.37 -6.47
C ILE A 374 7.59 -9.15 -5.33
N PHE A 375 7.39 -8.69 -4.10
CA PHE A 375 8.06 -9.23 -2.92
C PHE A 375 7.27 -10.45 -2.39
N PRO A 376 7.82 -11.25 -1.46
CA PRO A 376 7.06 -12.30 -0.80
C PRO A 376 5.82 -11.75 -0.11
N VAL A 377 4.77 -12.55 0.00
CA VAL A 377 3.56 -12.16 0.72
C VAL A 377 3.86 -12.06 2.22
N ALA A 378 3.47 -10.94 2.82
CA ALA A 378 3.43 -10.75 4.25
C ALA A 378 2.01 -11.03 4.76
N ARG A 379 1.83 -11.89 5.77
CA ARG A 379 0.58 -11.96 6.53
C ARG A 379 0.59 -10.84 7.57
N GLN A 380 -0.52 -10.12 7.69
CA GLN A 380 -0.68 -9.04 8.67
C GLN A 380 -1.33 -9.60 9.94
N ARG A 381 -0.76 -9.28 11.09
CA ARG A 381 -1.39 -9.57 12.38
C ARG A 381 -2.17 -8.34 12.82
N LEU A 382 -3.47 -8.51 12.97
CA LEU A 382 -4.40 -7.45 13.38
C LEU A 382 -5.02 -7.81 14.73
N SER A 383 -5.41 -6.79 15.52
CA SER A 383 -6.19 -7.02 16.74
C SER A 383 -7.55 -7.65 16.41
N ALA A 384 -8.00 -8.56 17.28
CA ALA A 384 -9.28 -9.26 17.14
C ALA A 384 -10.46 -8.50 17.79
N ASP A 385 -10.23 -7.30 18.33
CA ASP A 385 -11.24 -6.48 19.03
C ASP A 385 -12.15 -5.68 18.08
N GLY A 386 -12.13 -6.01 16.78
CA GLY A 386 -12.87 -5.30 15.74
C GLY A 386 -12.28 -3.95 15.34
N ARG A 387 -11.13 -3.54 15.89
CA ARG A 387 -10.46 -2.28 15.53
C ARG A 387 -9.33 -2.44 14.52
N PHE A 388 -8.93 -3.68 14.23
CA PHE A 388 -7.91 -4.00 13.24
C PHE A 388 -6.57 -3.28 13.48
N LEU A 389 -6.19 -3.07 14.74
CA LEU A 389 -4.91 -2.44 15.07
C LEU A 389 -3.78 -3.31 14.52
N TYR A 390 -2.82 -2.70 13.83
CA TYR A 390 -1.69 -3.41 13.24
C TYR A 390 -0.68 -3.83 14.32
N LEU A 391 -0.45 -5.14 14.45
CA LEU A 391 0.43 -5.76 15.45
C LEU A 391 1.71 -6.33 14.83
N GLY A 392 2.02 -5.91 13.59
CA GLY A 392 3.16 -6.42 12.82
C GLY A 392 2.75 -7.49 11.82
N GLY A 393 3.72 -8.24 11.32
CA GLY A 393 3.49 -9.22 10.26
C GLY A 393 4.43 -10.40 10.29
N GLU A 394 4.12 -11.35 9.42
CA GLU A 394 4.89 -12.57 9.18
C GLU A 394 5.21 -12.63 7.69
N ILE A 395 6.47 -12.89 7.34
CA ILE A 395 6.88 -13.13 5.96
C ILE A 395 7.56 -14.49 5.90
N ASP A 396 7.05 -15.36 5.03
CA ASP A 396 7.69 -16.63 4.68
C ASP A 396 8.20 -16.55 3.24
N ALA A 397 9.48 -16.20 3.08
CA ALA A 397 10.10 -16.02 1.76
C ALA A 397 10.39 -17.36 1.04
N ARG A 398 10.04 -18.50 1.64
CA ARG A 398 10.05 -19.82 0.98
C ARG A 398 8.80 -20.01 0.11
N ARG A 399 7.72 -19.25 0.39
CA ARG A 399 6.44 -19.36 -0.34
C ARG A 399 6.48 -18.51 -1.60
N GLU A 400 5.98 -19.08 -2.70
CA GLU A 400 5.78 -18.34 -3.93
C GLU A 400 4.62 -17.34 -3.77
N VAL A 401 4.72 -16.20 -4.47
CA VAL A 401 3.62 -15.24 -4.56
C VAL A 401 2.49 -15.89 -5.36
N PRO A 402 1.25 -15.92 -4.85
CA PRO A 402 0.14 -16.50 -5.60
C PRO A 402 -0.05 -15.78 -6.94
N ARG A 403 -0.20 -16.54 -8.04
CA ARG A 403 -0.39 -15.96 -9.39
C ARG A 403 -1.56 -14.97 -9.48
N GLY A 404 -2.59 -15.14 -8.65
CA GLY A 404 -3.70 -14.20 -8.56
C GLY A 404 -3.25 -12.81 -8.08
N VAL A 405 -2.41 -12.77 -7.05
CA VAL A 405 -1.79 -11.54 -6.52
C VAL A 405 -0.90 -10.91 -7.58
N GLU A 406 -0.01 -11.69 -8.22
CA GLU A 406 0.87 -11.17 -9.28
C GLU A 406 0.07 -10.51 -10.41
N ARG A 407 -0.96 -11.20 -10.93
CA ARG A 407 -1.83 -10.66 -11.99
C ARG A 407 -2.55 -9.39 -11.53
N MET A 408 -3.01 -9.34 -10.30
CA MET A 408 -3.64 -8.15 -9.73
C MET A 408 -2.66 -6.97 -9.74
N ILE A 409 -1.44 -7.13 -9.20
CA ILE A 409 -0.43 -6.07 -9.17
C ILE A 409 -0.08 -5.57 -10.58
N PHE A 410 0.13 -6.48 -11.54
CA PHE A 410 0.40 -6.09 -12.93
C PHE A 410 -0.76 -5.34 -13.58
N ARG A 411 -2.01 -5.71 -13.29
CA ARG A 411 -3.19 -5.00 -13.80
C ARG A 411 -3.32 -3.61 -13.19
N ILE A 412 -3.11 -3.49 -11.88
CA ILE A 412 -3.15 -2.20 -11.18
C ILE A 412 -2.05 -1.28 -11.71
N GLY A 413 -0.82 -1.77 -11.86
CA GLY A 413 0.29 -0.97 -12.41
C GLY A 413 0.06 -0.46 -13.82
N LYS A 414 -0.73 -1.18 -14.64
CA LYS A 414 -1.18 -0.71 -15.96
C LYS A 414 -2.34 0.29 -15.89
N LEU A 415 -3.19 0.16 -14.87
CA LEU A 415 -4.38 0.99 -14.69
C LEU A 415 -4.05 2.37 -14.15
N ILE A 416 -3.08 2.46 -13.23
CA ILE A 416 -2.72 3.67 -12.49
C ILE A 416 -1.37 4.19 -13.01
N PRO A 417 -1.36 5.22 -13.88
CA PRO A 417 -0.12 5.80 -14.38
C PRO A 417 0.63 6.53 -13.27
N GLY A 418 1.97 6.51 -13.32
CA GLY A 418 2.82 7.23 -12.36
C GLY A 418 3.27 6.41 -11.15
N PHE A 419 2.93 5.12 -11.09
CA PHE A 419 3.57 4.19 -10.16
C PHE A 419 5.08 4.11 -10.42
N ARG A 420 5.85 4.35 -9.36
CA ARG A 420 7.32 4.28 -9.36
C ARG A 420 7.81 4.09 -7.92
N GLY A 421 8.95 3.45 -7.75
CA GLY A 421 9.50 3.15 -6.44
C GLY A 421 8.72 2.06 -5.71
N TYR A 422 8.86 2.04 -4.39
CA TYR A 422 8.23 1.05 -3.51
C TYR A 422 6.75 1.39 -3.30
N ILE A 423 5.88 0.41 -3.50
CA ILE A 423 4.43 0.51 -3.27
C ILE A 423 3.97 -0.73 -2.49
N GLY A 424 3.24 -0.53 -1.41
CA GLY A 424 2.56 -1.59 -0.67
C GLY A 424 1.13 -1.82 -1.19
N PHE A 425 0.70 -3.07 -1.21
CA PHE A 425 -0.65 -3.48 -1.59
C PHE A 425 -1.20 -4.37 -0.50
N ASP A 426 -2.26 -3.91 0.15
CA ASP A 426 -2.96 -4.67 1.18
C ASP A 426 -4.14 -5.39 0.54
N PHE A 427 -4.31 -6.67 0.85
CA PHE A 427 -5.35 -7.52 0.29
C PHE A 427 -5.79 -8.59 1.29
N VAL A 428 -7.04 -9.02 1.16
CA VAL A 428 -7.55 -10.19 1.88
C VAL A 428 -7.51 -11.39 0.95
N ARG A 429 -7.12 -12.55 1.49
CA ARG A 429 -7.31 -13.85 0.85
C ARG A 429 -8.50 -14.55 1.50
N PRO A 430 -9.67 -14.60 0.86
CA PRO A 430 -10.86 -15.24 1.41
C PRO A 430 -10.60 -16.73 1.68
N GLN A 431 -11.12 -17.24 2.80
CA GLN A 431 -10.96 -18.66 3.15
C GLN A 431 -11.60 -19.60 2.11
N CYS A 432 -12.70 -19.16 1.48
CA CYS A 432 -13.46 -19.93 0.50
C CYS A 432 -12.76 -20.10 -0.86
N HIS A 433 -11.83 -19.21 -1.22
CA HIS A 433 -11.14 -19.20 -2.51
C HIS A 433 -9.66 -18.85 -2.35
N SER A 434 -8.83 -19.87 -2.14
CA SER A 434 -7.41 -19.70 -1.75
C SER A 434 -6.51 -18.96 -2.75
N GLN A 435 -6.95 -18.77 -4.00
CA GLN A 435 -6.19 -18.06 -5.04
C GLN A 435 -6.68 -16.64 -5.34
N ASP A 436 -7.88 -16.27 -4.89
CA ASP A 436 -8.44 -14.97 -5.17
C ASP A 436 -7.99 -14.00 -4.09
N ALA A 437 -7.20 -13.00 -4.47
CA ALA A 437 -6.92 -11.86 -3.62
C ALA A 437 -8.00 -10.81 -3.89
N ILE A 438 -8.45 -10.13 -2.84
CA ILE A 438 -9.33 -8.96 -2.93
C ILE A 438 -8.54 -7.78 -2.39
N LEU A 439 -8.30 -6.77 -3.22
CA LEU A 439 -7.55 -5.59 -2.81
C LEU A 439 -8.33 -4.81 -1.74
N VAL A 440 -7.62 -4.37 -0.71
CA VAL A 440 -8.14 -3.53 0.37
C VAL A 440 -7.69 -2.08 0.17
N GLU A 441 -6.38 -1.89 -0.04
CA GLU A 441 -5.73 -0.58 -0.07
C GLU A 441 -4.41 -0.64 -0.85
N ILE A 442 -3.98 0.51 -1.37
CA ILE A 442 -2.65 0.70 -1.95
C ILE A 442 -1.95 1.79 -1.12
N ASN A 443 -0.78 1.47 -0.59
CA ASN A 443 0.10 2.38 0.12
C ASN A 443 1.23 2.83 -0.83
N PRO A 444 1.13 3.99 -1.51
CA PRO A 444 2.12 4.47 -2.51
C PRO A 444 3.42 5.00 -1.89
N ARG A 445 3.89 4.37 -0.81
CA ARG A 445 5.03 4.74 0.02
C ARG A 445 5.62 3.50 0.71
N LEU A 446 6.71 3.70 1.44
CA LEU A 446 7.25 2.68 2.34
C LEU A 446 6.18 2.25 3.36
N THR A 447 6.13 0.94 3.62
CA THR A 447 5.26 0.34 4.64
C THR A 447 6.12 -0.38 5.68
N THR A 448 5.55 -0.61 6.87
CA THR A 448 6.23 -1.23 8.00
C THR A 448 6.79 -2.62 7.67
N SER A 449 6.20 -3.33 6.70
CA SER A 449 6.73 -4.60 6.17
C SER A 449 8.14 -4.49 5.60
N TYR A 450 8.64 -3.29 5.27
CA TYR A 450 10.04 -3.05 4.92
C TYR A 450 11.01 -3.61 5.97
N LEU A 451 10.66 -3.53 7.26
CA LEU A 451 11.47 -4.04 8.38
C LEU A 451 11.70 -5.55 8.26
N GLY A 452 10.68 -6.28 7.81
CA GLY A 452 10.81 -7.70 7.52
C GLY A 452 11.51 -7.97 6.19
N TYR A 453 11.15 -7.25 5.12
CA TYR A 453 11.77 -7.46 3.82
C TYR A 453 13.29 -7.22 3.84
N ARG A 454 13.78 -6.18 4.53
CA ARG A 454 15.22 -5.87 4.54
C ARG A 454 16.07 -6.95 5.22
N SER A 455 15.52 -7.69 6.18
CA SER A 455 16.23 -8.78 6.85
C SER A 455 16.28 -10.05 5.99
N LEU A 456 15.25 -10.29 5.18
CA LEU A 456 15.13 -11.42 4.26
C LEU A 456 15.80 -11.17 2.91
N ALA A 457 15.95 -9.92 2.47
CA ALA A 457 16.59 -9.62 1.20
C ALA A 457 18.09 -9.97 1.23
N ARG A 458 18.59 -10.56 0.15
CA ARG A 458 20.04 -10.80 -0.03
C ARG A 458 20.79 -9.57 -0.51
N SER A 459 20.07 -8.59 -1.06
CA SER A 459 20.58 -7.32 -1.57
C SER A 459 20.01 -6.17 -0.77
N ASN A 460 20.71 -5.04 -0.79
CA ASN A 460 20.24 -3.81 -0.15
C ASN A 460 18.97 -3.29 -0.86
N LEU A 461 17.87 -3.17 -0.12
CA LEU A 461 16.59 -2.71 -0.67
C LEU A 461 16.58 -1.20 -0.94
N ALA A 462 17.24 -0.38 -0.11
CA ALA A 462 17.37 1.05 -0.37
C ALA A 462 18.15 1.31 -1.66
N GLU A 463 19.21 0.53 -1.92
CA GLU A 463 19.94 0.57 -3.19
C GLU A 463 19.01 0.26 -4.37
N SER A 464 18.16 -0.76 -4.22
CA SER A 464 17.17 -1.12 -5.24
C SER A 464 16.20 0.03 -5.50
N ILE A 465 15.73 0.71 -4.46
CA ILE A 465 14.82 1.87 -4.58
C ILE A 465 15.50 3.08 -5.25
N LEU A 466 16.80 3.31 -5.00
CA LEU A 466 17.54 4.45 -5.56
C LEU A 466 17.79 4.35 -7.07
N ARG A 467 17.97 3.12 -7.58
CA ARG A 467 18.32 2.83 -8.98
C ARG A 467 17.26 3.35 -9.95
N ARG A 468 17.71 4.02 -11.02
CA ARG A 468 16.85 4.64 -12.06
C ARG A 468 16.27 3.62 -13.03
N LYS A 469 17.16 2.84 -13.64
CA LYS A 469 16.83 1.87 -14.68
C LYS A 469 18.05 1.03 -14.98
N ASP A 470 18.18 -0.07 -14.25
CA ASP A 470 18.97 -1.18 -14.75
C ASP A 470 17.97 -2.31 -14.91
N GLY A 471 18.12 -3.15 -15.94
CA GLY A 471 17.48 -4.47 -15.98
C GLY A 471 18.02 -5.36 -14.86
N GLY A 472 17.98 -4.85 -13.62
CA GLY A 472 18.54 -5.40 -12.42
C GLY A 472 17.87 -6.72 -12.16
N ASN A 473 18.66 -7.66 -11.66
CA ASN A 473 18.13 -8.95 -11.29
C ASN A 473 16.98 -8.76 -10.29
N PRO A 474 15.91 -9.57 -10.40
CA PRO A 474 14.88 -9.62 -9.38
C PRO A 474 15.50 -9.72 -7.99
N ILE A 475 14.90 -9.03 -7.02
CA ILE A 475 15.37 -9.10 -5.63
C ILE A 475 15.35 -10.56 -5.20
N ARG A 476 16.49 -11.04 -4.70
CA ARG A 476 16.63 -12.41 -4.21
C ARG A 476 16.42 -12.43 -2.71
N TRP A 477 15.68 -13.42 -2.25
CA TRP A 477 15.32 -13.59 -0.86
C TRP A 477 16.11 -14.74 -0.23
N LYS A 478 16.38 -14.64 1.07
CA LYS A 478 16.80 -15.78 1.89
C LYS A 478 15.58 -16.70 2.05
N PRO A 479 15.74 -18.03 1.97
CA PRO A 479 14.63 -18.98 2.10
C PRO A 479 14.26 -19.18 3.58
N GLU A 480 13.91 -18.08 4.25
CA GLU A 480 13.66 -17.99 5.69
C GLU A 480 12.25 -17.44 5.93
N ALA A 481 11.75 -17.65 7.14
CA ALA A 481 10.52 -17.04 7.61
C ALA A 481 10.79 -16.22 8.87
N ILE A 482 10.16 -15.06 8.97
CA ILE A 482 10.31 -14.16 10.10
C ILE A 482 8.98 -13.56 10.51
N GLU A 483 8.92 -13.19 11.77
CA GLU A 483 7.95 -12.28 12.31
C GLU A 483 8.61 -10.94 12.63
N PHE A 484 7.85 -9.87 12.45
CA PHE A 484 8.30 -8.53 12.79
C PHE A 484 7.17 -7.75 13.47
N SER A 485 7.53 -6.92 14.46
CA SER A 485 6.62 -6.00 15.13
C SER A 485 6.63 -4.60 14.49
N PRO A 486 5.66 -3.73 14.81
CA PRO A 486 5.62 -2.37 14.27
C PRO A 486 6.83 -1.48 14.61
N ASP A 487 7.53 -1.76 15.71
CA ASP A 487 8.79 -1.11 16.12
C ASP A 487 10.06 -1.77 15.57
N GLY A 488 9.92 -2.86 14.80
CA GLY A 488 11.05 -3.53 14.14
C GLY A 488 11.76 -4.60 14.96
N LEU A 489 11.15 -5.10 16.04
CA LEU A 489 11.63 -6.34 16.68
C LEU A 489 11.41 -7.51 15.72
N LEU A 490 12.45 -8.29 15.48
CA LEU A 490 12.42 -9.44 14.59
C LEU A 490 12.50 -10.74 15.40
N THR A 491 11.69 -11.72 15.03
CA THR A 491 11.77 -13.08 15.57
C THR A 491 11.87 -14.07 14.41
N GLY A 492 12.92 -14.89 14.39
CA GLY A 492 13.05 -15.95 13.39
C GLY A 492 12.02 -17.04 13.63
N LEU A 493 11.31 -17.45 12.57
CA LEU A 493 10.47 -18.63 12.59
C LEU A 493 11.36 -19.80 12.20
N GLY A 494 11.70 -20.65 13.16
CA GLY A 494 12.51 -21.85 12.92
C GLY A 494 11.95 -22.68 11.77
N SER A 495 12.82 -23.41 11.07
CA SER A 495 12.38 -24.56 10.27
C SER A 495 11.55 -25.48 11.16
N THR A 496 10.54 -26.15 10.62
CA THR A 496 9.72 -27.14 11.36
C THR A 496 10.50 -28.38 11.83
N GLU A 497 11.82 -28.31 11.90
CA GLU A 497 12.69 -29.23 12.63
C GLU A 497 13.66 -28.36 13.44
N ASP A 498 13.70 -28.62 14.76
CA ASP A 498 14.41 -27.95 15.86
C ASP A 498 13.84 -26.64 16.43
N ILE A 499 13.17 -26.80 17.58
CA ILE A 499 12.80 -25.75 18.53
C ILE A 499 14.08 -25.26 19.21
N GLY A 500 14.77 -24.32 18.57
CA GLY A 500 15.83 -23.51 19.14
C GLY A 500 15.49 -22.04 18.94
N LEU A 501 14.67 -21.47 19.83
CA LEU A 501 14.30 -20.05 19.87
C LEU A 501 15.56 -19.17 19.95
N THR A 502 16.06 -18.74 18.80
CA THR A 502 17.13 -17.75 18.74
C THR A 502 16.49 -16.37 18.58
N ARG A 503 16.32 -15.66 19.70
CA ARG A 503 15.94 -14.25 19.73
C ARG A 503 17.08 -13.43 19.15
N VAL A 504 16.94 -12.94 17.93
CA VAL A 504 17.84 -11.90 17.39
C VAL A 504 17.21 -10.56 17.74
N ALA A 505 17.50 -10.06 18.93
CA ALA A 505 17.24 -8.66 19.24
C ALA A 505 18.18 -7.81 18.37
N VAL A 506 17.63 -6.98 17.48
CA VAL A 506 18.35 -5.83 16.94
C VAL A 506 18.28 -4.77 18.05
N PRO A 507 19.39 -4.45 18.76
CA PRO A 507 19.32 -3.51 19.86
C PRO A 507 19.10 -2.10 19.33
N ILE A 508 17.87 -1.60 19.42
CA ILE A 508 17.63 -0.16 19.49
C ILE A 508 18.09 0.21 20.90
N ARG A 509 19.30 0.79 21.02
CA ARG A 509 19.80 1.31 22.30
C ARG A 509 18.79 2.33 22.83
N GLN A 510 18.05 1.95 23.87
CA GLN A 510 17.48 2.89 24.82
C GLN A 510 18.57 3.13 25.85
N ASP A 511 19.28 4.24 25.70
CA ASP A 511 20.10 4.74 26.80
C ASP A 511 19.14 5.50 27.74
N ASN A 512 18.89 4.89 28.90
CA ASN A 512 18.41 5.61 30.08
C ASN A 512 19.54 6.54 30.54
N ASP A 513 19.26 7.84 30.56
CA ASP A 513 19.71 8.78 31.58
C ASP A 513 18.76 9.98 31.62
#